data_AF-A0A8S3QYZ3-F1
#
_entry.id   AF-A0A8S3QYZ3-F1
#
_cell.length_a   1.000
_cell.length_b   1.000
_cell.length_c   1.000
_cell.angle_alpha   90.00
_cell.angle_beta   90.00
_cell.angle_gamma   90.00
#
_symmetry.space_group_name_H-M   'P 1'
#
loop_
_entity.id
_entity.type
_entity.pdbx_description
1 polymer ?
#
loop_
_entity_poly.entity_id
_entity_poly.type
_entity_poly.pdbx_seq_one_letter_code
_entity_poly.pdbx_strand_id
1 'polypeptide(L)'
;MHMLVCCRSAWDDVIPINDNILKELKFWYFECESLSFQRIVPINRIPQRVIFTDASQYAGAGFIMNDNKIVHFMFDGHERSKSSTWRELKTVEKNISSFKSDLTGKFVKLYTDNQNVVQIVKKDQWKQFECYANDSRFASIIRDLPSFVESSRSNSTIKKYKCYFKKFEKWCVSCSLECLPATTTTISMYIGGLIQQGSSVAILDASFYSIKWFHDFNFKHNPCSDKFLGLIYEGGRRLLSKPINKKEPITPDILRKIVLKFGDHNNLKKLRVVVLFLLGFSGFLRYSELANIKMNNIEFQVSHVKIRIDKSKTDLYRRGNSVVIAATELFKDLTFSYCPNYFEQLYTYYGFNFGHYVPLVFAFLLSKSEEIYTVLINMIFS
;
A
#
# COMPACT_ATOMS: atom_id res chain seq x y z
N MET A 1 23.79 -0.58 10.43
CA MET A 1 23.83 -0.30 8.96
C MET A 1 23.48 1.15 8.49
N HIS A 2 22.33 1.74 8.87
CA HIS A 2 21.85 3.03 8.30
C HIS A 2 22.82 4.23 8.48
N MET A 3 23.45 4.38 9.66
CA MET A 3 24.40 5.47 9.88
C MET A 3 25.62 5.43 8.93
N LEU A 4 26.12 4.25 8.55
CA LEU A 4 27.29 4.15 7.66
C LEU A 4 26.98 4.52 6.21
N VAL A 5 25.76 4.24 5.76
CA VAL A 5 25.28 4.68 4.44
C VAL A 5 25.14 6.21 4.41
N CYS A 6 24.76 6.81 5.54
CA CYS A 6 24.64 8.26 5.67
C CYS A 6 26.00 8.99 5.82
N CYS A 7 27.06 8.30 6.25
CA CYS A 7 28.40 8.87 6.40
C CYS A 7 29.22 8.90 5.10
N ARG A 8 28.68 8.40 3.98
CA ARG A 8 29.36 8.44 2.68
C ARG A 8 29.25 9.82 2.03
N SER A 9 30.37 10.31 1.51
CA SER A 9 30.45 11.50 0.67
C SER A 9 30.02 11.23 -0.77
N ALA A 10 30.31 10.02 -1.27
CA ALA A 10 30.01 9.56 -2.63
C ALA A 10 29.45 8.13 -2.66
N TRP A 11 28.93 7.69 -3.80
CA TRP A 11 28.22 6.40 -3.92
C TRP A 11 29.17 5.20 -4.07
N ASP A 12 30.40 5.46 -4.49
CA ASP A 12 31.53 4.56 -4.70
C ASP A 12 32.53 4.53 -3.53
N ASP A 13 32.30 5.34 -2.49
CA ASP A 13 33.12 5.35 -1.28
C ASP A 13 33.20 3.95 -0.64
N VAL A 14 34.42 3.46 -0.48
CA VAL A 14 34.71 2.19 0.19
C VAL A 14 34.25 2.30 1.65
N ILE A 15 33.25 1.50 2.06
CA ILE A 15 32.83 1.45 3.47
C ILE A 15 33.82 0.56 4.21
N PRO A 16 34.56 1.06 5.21
CA PRO A 16 35.28 0.19 6.12
C PRO A 16 34.25 -0.59 6.96
N ILE A 17 34.09 -1.87 6.65
CA ILE A 17 33.25 -2.78 7.44
C ILE A 17 34.02 -3.10 8.71
N ASN A 18 33.68 -2.42 9.81
CA ASN A 18 34.22 -2.76 11.13
C ASN A 18 33.59 -4.06 11.67
N ASP A 19 34.24 -4.66 12.67
CA ASP A 19 33.84 -5.96 13.22
C ASP A 19 32.41 -5.99 13.79
N ASN A 20 31.91 -4.85 14.28
CA ASN A 20 30.54 -4.76 14.78
C ASN A 20 29.50 -4.83 13.66
N ILE A 21 29.77 -4.20 12.51
CA ILE A 21 28.92 -4.27 11.32
C ILE A 21 28.99 -5.66 10.71
N LEU A 22 30.17 -6.29 10.70
CA LEU A 22 30.33 -7.64 10.21
C LEU A 22 29.52 -8.65 11.05
N LYS A 23 29.47 -8.46 12.38
CA LYS A 23 28.61 -9.24 13.28
C LYS A 23 27.13 -9.00 13.00
N GLU A 24 26.72 -7.74 12.79
CA GLU A 24 25.34 -7.38 12.45
C GLU A 24 24.91 -7.99 11.10
N LEU A 25 25.76 -7.91 10.07
CA LEU A 25 25.51 -8.48 8.74
C LEU A 25 25.43 -10.01 8.78
N LYS A 26 26.35 -10.66 9.52
CA LYS A 26 26.30 -12.11 9.71
C LYS A 26 25.04 -12.54 10.47
N PHE A 27 24.67 -11.81 11.52
CA PHE A 27 23.41 -12.05 12.23
C PHE A 27 22.21 -12.01 11.28
N TRP A 28 22.06 -10.94 10.48
CA TRP A 28 20.94 -10.85 9.53
C TRP A 28 21.01 -11.89 8.42
N TYR A 29 22.21 -12.26 7.95
CA TYR A 29 22.38 -13.27 6.91
C TYR A 29 21.97 -14.67 7.40
N PHE A 30 22.30 -15.04 8.64
CA PHE A 30 21.96 -16.35 9.21
C PHE A 30 20.55 -16.42 9.82
N GLU A 31 20.02 -15.31 10.35
CA GLU A 31 18.73 -15.29 11.06
C GLU A 31 17.56 -14.74 10.22
N CYS A 32 17.78 -14.26 8.99
CA CYS A 32 16.70 -13.68 8.17
C CYS A 32 15.57 -14.68 7.89
N GLU A 33 15.90 -15.94 7.57
CA GLU A 33 14.88 -16.96 7.31
C GLU A 33 14.14 -17.35 8.59
N SER A 34 14.82 -17.46 9.74
CA SER A 34 14.17 -17.78 11.03
C SER A 34 13.22 -16.68 11.51
N LEU A 35 13.58 -15.40 11.26
CA LEU A 35 12.82 -14.22 11.67
C LEU A 35 11.71 -13.82 10.69
N SER A 36 11.83 -14.18 9.40
CA SER A 36 10.83 -13.85 8.37
C SER A 36 9.46 -14.53 8.59
N PHE A 37 9.39 -15.55 9.45
CA PHE A 37 8.16 -16.24 9.84
C PHE A 37 7.60 -15.83 11.20
N GLN A 38 8.20 -14.87 11.92
CA GLN A 38 7.69 -14.41 13.22
C GLN A 38 7.18 -12.97 13.20
N ARG A 39 6.04 -12.75 13.88
CA ARG A 39 5.44 -11.42 14.05
C ARG A 39 6.26 -10.57 15.01
N ILE A 40 6.57 -9.34 14.60
CA ILE A 40 7.34 -8.34 15.37
C ILE A 40 6.62 -7.86 16.65
N VAL A 41 5.32 -8.12 16.82
CA VAL A 41 4.62 -7.85 18.10
C VAL A 41 3.54 -8.91 18.35
N PRO A 42 3.66 -9.74 19.40
CA PRO A 42 2.53 -10.49 19.93
C PRO A 42 1.80 -9.61 20.95
N ILE A 43 0.58 -9.17 20.64
CA ILE A 43 -0.36 -8.82 21.72
C ILE A 43 -0.98 -10.15 22.15
N ASN A 44 -0.30 -10.87 23.04
CA ASN A 44 -0.92 -11.98 23.74
C ASN A 44 -1.92 -11.37 24.75
N ARG A 45 -3.17 -11.18 24.32
CA ARG A 45 -4.28 -11.10 25.27
C ARG A 45 -4.36 -12.48 25.93
N ILE A 46 -4.02 -12.56 27.21
CA ILE A 46 -4.14 -13.80 27.97
C ILE A 46 -5.64 -14.10 28.06
N PRO A 47 -6.11 -15.27 27.58
CA PRO A 47 -7.51 -15.64 27.68
C PRO A 47 -7.92 -15.79 29.14
N GLN A 48 -8.99 -15.09 29.53
CA GLN A 48 -9.59 -15.21 30.87
C GLN A 48 -10.35 -16.54 31.02
N ARG A 49 -10.76 -17.13 29.90
CA ARG A 49 -11.34 -18.47 29.81
C ARG A 49 -10.84 -19.18 28.57
N VAL A 50 -10.55 -20.47 28.70
CA VAL A 50 -10.18 -21.34 27.58
C VAL A 50 -11.22 -22.44 27.48
N ILE A 51 -11.80 -22.59 26.29
CA ILE A 51 -12.80 -23.61 25.99
C ILE A 51 -12.23 -24.55 24.95
N PHE A 52 -12.47 -25.83 25.11
CA PHE A 52 -12.22 -26.82 24.08
C PHE A 52 -13.56 -27.43 23.67
N THR A 53 -13.73 -27.65 22.39
CA THR A 53 -14.93 -28.28 21.83
C THR A 53 -14.49 -29.39 20.89
N ASP A 54 -15.21 -30.50 20.92
CA ASP A 54 -14.97 -31.65 20.04
C ASP A 54 -16.32 -32.21 19.59
N ALA A 55 -16.42 -32.59 18.32
CA ALA A 55 -17.63 -33.11 17.71
C ALA A 55 -17.38 -34.40 16.93
N SER A 56 -18.03 -35.46 17.39
CA SER A 56 -18.04 -36.74 16.68
C SER A 56 -19.21 -36.83 15.69
N GLN A 57 -19.35 -37.99 15.05
CA GLN A 57 -20.54 -38.29 14.24
C GLN A 57 -21.83 -38.37 15.07
N TYR A 58 -21.74 -38.69 16.37
CA TYR A 58 -22.91 -39.02 17.19
C TYR A 58 -23.21 -38.00 18.29
N ALA A 59 -22.19 -37.31 18.78
CA ALA A 59 -22.26 -36.41 19.91
C ALA A 59 -21.27 -35.26 19.79
N GLY A 60 -21.59 -34.14 20.45
CA GLY A 60 -20.69 -33.02 20.64
C GLY A 60 -20.42 -32.80 22.13
N ALA A 61 -19.22 -32.34 22.45
CA ALA A 61 -18.82 -32.01 23.81
C ALA A 61 -18.00 -30.72 23.85
N GLY A 62 -17.93 -30.12 25.02
CA GLY A 62 -16.94 -29.08 25.28
C GLY A 62 -16.71 -28.87 26.77
N PHE A 63 -15.55 -28.31 27.07
CA PHE A 63 -15.10 -28.12 28.45
C PHE A 63 -14.40 -26.77 28.63
N ILE A 64 -14.60 -26.16 29.81
CA ILE A 64 -13.85 -24.97 30.23
C ILE A 64 -12.63 -25.43 31.03
N MET A 65 -11.45 -25.05 30.55
CA MET A 65 -10.19 -25.29 31.24
C MET A 65 -10.17 -24.57 32.59
N ASN A 66 -9.76 -25.27 33.65
CA ASN A 66 -9.65 -24.84 35.05
C ASN A 66 -10.96 -24.75 35.87
N ASP A 67 -12.14 -24.81 35.25
CA ASP A 67 -13.43 -24.73 35.97
C ASP A 67 -14.14 -26.11 36.08
N ASN A 68 -13.58 -27.20 35.54
CA ASN A 68 -14.16 -28.57 35.49
C ASN A 68 -15.60 -28.65 34.95
N LYS A 69 -16.05 -27.62 34.21
CA LYS A 69 -17.37 -27.58 33.60
C LYS A 69 -17.34 -28.26 32.25
N ILE A 70 -18.19 -29.27 32.09
CA ILE A 70 -18.31 -30.09 30.88
C ILE A 70 -19.75 -30.03 30.39
N VAL A 71 -19.92 -29.91 29.08
CA VAL A 71 -21.20 -30.04 28.40
C VAL A 71 -21.05 -31.14 27.37
N HIS A 72 -22.01 -32.06 27.33
CA HIS A 72 -22.10 -33.08 26.29
C HIS A 72 -23.55 -33.22 25.84
N PHE A 73 -23.76 -33.54 24.58
CA PHE A 73 -25.09 -33.77 24.03
C PHE A 73 -25.02 -34.72 22.82
N MET A 74 -26.13 -35.39 22.53
CA MET A 74 -26.27 -36.26 21.36
C MET A 74 -26.86 -35.49 20.17
N PHE A 75 -26.39 -35.79 18.96
CA PHE A 75 -27.01 -35.34 17.73
C PHE A 75 -28.24 -36.20 17.41
N ASP A 76 -29.32 -35.57 16.92
CA ASP A 76 -30.47 -36.30 16.38
C ASP A 76 -30.19 -36.91 14.99
N GLY A 77 -31.10 -37.72 14.45
CA GLY A 77 -30.90 -38.41 13.17
C GLY A 77 -30.64 -37.47 11.97
N HIS A 78 -31.19 -36.25 12.01
CA HIS A 78 -30.98 -35.24 10.97
C HIS A 78 -29.69 -34.44 11.19
N GLU A 79 -29.31 -34.16 12.44
CA GLU A 79 -28.03 -33.52 12.80
C GLU A 79 -26.85 -34.44 12.48
N ARG A 80 -27.00 -35.76 12.68
CA ARG A 80 -26.00 -36.78 12.32
C ARG A 80 -25.75 -36.87 10.83
N SER A 81 -26.72 -36.54 9.97
CA SER A 81 -26.55 -36.59 8.51
C SER A 81 -25.86 -35.34 7.95
N LYS A 82 -25.58 -34.32 8.77
CA LYS A 82 -24.85 -33.12 8.36
C LYS A 82 -23.34 -33.35 8.25
N SER A 83 -22.63 -32.40 7.64
CA SER A 83 -21.17 -32.46 7.51
C SER A 83 -20.46 -32.37 8.86
N SER A 84 -19.22 -32.87 8.94
CA SER A 84 -18.39 -32.76 10.15
C SER A 84 -18.23 -31.31 10.60
N THR A 85 -17.95 -30.39 9.68
CA THR A 85 -17.85 -28.95 9.95
C THR A 85 -19.15 -28.36 10.52
N TRP A 86 -20.32 -28.82 10.07
CA TRP A 86 -21.60 -28.38 10.63
C TRP A 86 -21.77 -28.89 12.07
N ARG A 87 -21.45 -30.16 12.33
CA ARG A 87 -21.55 -30.75 13.69
C ARG A 87 -20.59 -30.07 14.66
N GLU A 88 -19.40 -29.70 14.21
CA GLU A 88 -18.44 -28.90 14.97
C GLU A 88 -18.99 -27.51 15.30
N LEU A 89 -19.51 -26.78 14.31
CA LEU A 89 -20.13 -25.47 14.51
C LEU A 89 -21.31 -25.53 15.48
N LYS A 90 -22.16 -26.56 15.33
CA LYS A 90 -23.29 -26.80 16.23
C LYS A 90 -22.82 -27.10 17.66
N THR A 91 -21.69 -27.79 17.79
CA THR A 91 -21.06 -28.06 19.08
C THR A 91 -20.51 -26.80 19.72
N VAL A 92 -19.86 -25.93 18.95
CA VAL A 92 -19.43 -24.61 19.43
C VAL A 92 -20.62 -23.79 19.89
N GLU A 93 -21.70 -23.71 19.10
CA GLU A 93 -22.92 -22.95 19.43
C GLU A 93 -23.58 -23.46 20.73
N LYS A 94 -23.76 -24.77 20.87
CA LYS A 94 -24.38 -25.36 22.08
C LYS A 94 -23.49 -25.13 23.30
N ASN A 95 -22.17 -25.31 23.19
CA ASN A 95 -21.24 -25.06 24.30
C ASN A 95 -21.23 -23.61 24.76
N ILE A 96 -21.15 -22.64 23.84
CA ILE A 96 -21.21 -21.21 24.18
C ILE A 96 -22.53 -20.88 24.87
N SER A 97 -23.64 -21.44 24.37
CA SER A 97 -24.97 -21.24 24.95
C SER A 97 -25.07 -21.82 26.36
N SER A 98 -24.53 -23.01 26.58
CA SER A 98 -24.52 -23.68 27.88
C SER A 98 -23.60 -23.00 28.89
N PHE A 99 -22.49 -22.40 28.44
CA PHE A 99 -21.54 -21.68 29.30
C PHE A 99 -21.85 -20.17 29.41
N LYS A 100 -22.99 -19.70 28.91
CA LYS A 100 -23.29 -18.26 28.78
C LYS A 100 -23.04 -17.47 30.06
N SER A 101 -23.48 -17.96 31.22
CA SER A 101 -23.26 -17.30 32.52
C SER A 101 -21.78 -17.19 32.90
N ASP A 102 -20.96 -18.16 32.49
CA ASP A 102 -19.53 -18.20 32.79
C ASP A 102 -18.68 -17.38 31.82
N LEU A 103 -19.15 -17.16 30.61
CA LEU A 103 -18.43 -16.49 29.52
C LEU A 103 -18.78 -15.01 29.36
N THR A 104 -19.95 -14.58 29.87
CA THR A 104 -20.43 -13.21 29.72
C THR A 104 -19.40 -12.20 30.25
N GLY A 105 -18.98 -11.26 29.40
CA GLY A 105 -18.02 -10.21 29.75
C GLY A 105 -16.55 -10.65 29.85
N LYS A 106 -16.19 -11.89 29.50
CA LYS A 106 -14.81 -12.41 29.56
C LYS A 106 -14.19 -12.57 28.18
N PHE A 107 -12.86 -12.42 28.09
CA PHE A 107 -12.11 -12.75 26.88
C PHE A 107 -11.86 -14.27 26.81
N VAL A 108 -12.53 -14.94 25.87
CA VAL A 108 -12.56 -16.41 25.75
C VAL A 108 -11.72 -16.86 24.55
N LYS A 109 -10.82 -17.82 24.76
CA LYS A 109 -10.13 -18.55 23.67
C LYS A 109 -10.77 -19.92 23.50
N LEU A 110 -11.34 -20.17 22.33
CA LEU A 110 -11.96 -21.45 22.00
C LEU A 110 -11.04 -22.25 21.07
N TYR A 111 -10.84 -23.52 21.40
CA TYR A 111 -10.12 -24.50 20.60
C TYR A 111 -11.11 -25.53 20.05
N THR A 112 -11.06 -25.69 18.73
CA THR A 112 -11.69 -26.75 17.93
C THR A 112 -10.59 -27.31 17.05
N ASP A 113 -10.61 -28.61 16.85
CA ASP A 113 -9.70 -29.35 15.97
C ASP A 113 -10.01 -29.11 14.49
N ASN A 114 -11.20 -28.62 14.16
CA ASN A 114 -11.57 -28.24 12.79
C ASN A 114 -11.25 -26.78 12.47
N GLN A 115 -10.15 -26.58 11.73
CA GLN A 115 -9.69 -25.25 11.30
C GLN A 115 -10.71 -24.51 10.41
N ASN A 116 -11.63 -25.20 9.74
CA ASN A 116 -12.68 -24.52 8.98
C ASN A 116 -13.61 -23.74 9.91
N VAL A 117 -14.00 -24.32 11.05
CA VAL A 117 -14.87 -23.66 12.06
C VAL A 117 -14.27 -22.32 12.51
N VAL A 118 -12.96 -22.27 12.71
CA VAL A 118 -12.21 -21.06 13.10
C VAL A 118 -12.27 -19.97 12.02
N GLN A 119 -12.38 -20.35 10.75
CA GLN A 119 -12.53 -19.42 9.63
C GLN A 119 -13.99 -18.98 9.42
N ILE A 120 -14.95 -19.89 9.64
CA ILE A 120 -16.39 -19.70 9.41
C ILE A 120 -17.02 -18.77 10.45
N VAL A 121 -16.64 -18.92 11.73
CA VAL A 121 -17.11 -18.05 12.83
C VAL A 121 -16.74 -16.58 12.59
N LYS A 122 -15.79 -16.29 11.71
CA LYS A 122 -15.31 -14.92 11.44
C LYS A 122 -15.97 -14.23 10.25
N LYS A 123 -16.82 -14.89 9.44
CA LYS A 123 -17.13 -14.41 8.07
C LYS A 123 -18.52 -14.87 7.53
N ASP A 124 -19.59 -14.13 7.84
CA ASP A 124 -20.95 -14.48 7.39
C ASP A 124 -21.15 -14.48 5.87
N GLN A 125 -20.53 -13.54 5.12
CA GLN A 125 -20.66 -13.48 3.65
C GLN A 125 -19.98 -14.64 2.92
N TRP A 126 -19.01 -15.28 3.55
CA TRP A 126 -18.18 -16.31 2.92
C TRP A 126 -18.79 -17.71 3.04
N LYS A 127 -19.80 -17.86 3.91
CA LYS A 127 -20.55 -19.11 4.14
C LYS A 127 -21.14 -19.72 2.88
N GLN A 128 -21.56 -18.88 1.93
CA GLN A 128 -22.11 -19.33 0.65
C GLN A 128 -21.10 -20.04 -0.26
N PHE A 129 -19.79 -19.87 -0.04
CA PHE A 129 -18.73 -20.52 -0.82
C PHE A 129 -18.23 -21.82 -0.17
N GLU A 130 -18.62 -22.10 1.08
CA GLU A 130 -18.15 -23.28 1.83
C GLU A 130 -18.57 -24.60 1.19
N CYS A 131 -19.75 -24.66 0.57
CA CYS A 131 -20.21 -25.86 -0.12
C CYS A 131 -19.33 -26.25 -1.32
N TYR A 132 -18.48 -25.34 -1.80
CA TYR A 132 -17.55 -25.56 -2.91
C TYR A 132 -16.09 -25.68 -2.45
N ALA A 133 -15.79 -25.48 -1.16
CA ALA A 133 -14.43 -25.44 -0.64
C ALA A 133 -13.68 -26.79 -0.77
N ASN A 134 -14.41 -27.90 -0.72
CA ASN A 134 -13.86 -29.26 -0.86
C ASN A 134 -13.81 -29.74 -2.32
N ASP A 135 -14.34 -28.96 -3.27
CA ASP A 135 -14.26 -29.28 -4.68
C ASP A 135 -12.89 -28.84 -5.21
N SER A 136 -12.07 -29.83 -5.60
CA SER A 136 -10.72 -29.60 -6.15
C SER A 136 -10.69 -28.61 -7.32
N ARG A 137 -11.81 -28.45 -8.06
CA ARG A 137 -11.95 -27.49 -9.16
C ARG A 137 -12.03 -26.04 -8.69
N PHE A 138 -12.57 -25.79 -7.50
CA PHE A 138 -12.87 -24.44 -7.00
C PHE A 138 -12.04 -24.04 -5.78
N ALA A 139 -11.37 -24.98 -5.12
CA ALA A 139 -10.58 -24.73 -3.90
C ALA A 139 -9.51 -23.63 -4.05
N SER A 140 -8.79 -23.62 -5.18
CA SER A 140 -7.80 -22.58 -5.48
C SER A 140 -8.46 -21.20 -5.66
N ILE A 141 -9.57 -21.15 -6.39
CA ILE A 141 -10.33 -19.93 -6.67
C ILE A 141 -10.86 -19.32 -5.36
N ILE A 142 -11.49 -20.14 -4.51
CA ILE A 142 -12.08 -19.72 -3.24
C ILE A 142 -11.01 -19.16 -2.29
N ARG A 143 -9.83 -19.79 -2.25
CA ARG A 143 -8.68 -19.29 -1.48
C ARG A 143 -8.22 -17.91 -1.95
N ASP A 144 -8.28 -17.65 -3.25
CA ASP A 144 -7.79 -16.42 -3.85
C ASP A 144 -8.85 -15.28 -3.86
N LEU A 145 -10.14 -15.60 -3.72
CA LEU A 145 -11.24 -14.61 -3.69
C LEU A 145 -11.01 -13.43 -2.72
N PRO A 146 -10.54 -13.62 -1.47
CA PRO A 146 -10.24 -12.49 -0.58
C PRO A 146 -9.21 -11.51 -1.18
N SER A 147 -8.19 -12.03 -1.88
CA SER A 147 -7.18 -11.20 -2.55
C SER A 147 -7.77 -10.43 -3.73
N PHE A 148 -8.71 -11.01 -4.46
CA PHE A 148 -9.42 -10.34 -5.55
C PHE A 148 -10.31 -9.22 -5.01
N VAL A 149 -11.02 -9.46 -3.92
CA VAL A 149 -11.83 -8.43 -3.26
C VAL A 149 -10.93 -7.30 -2.72
N GLU A 150 -9.76 -7.62 -2.15
CA GLU A 150 -8.77 -6.60 -1.78
C GLU A 150 -8.30 -5.80 -3.01
N SER A 151 -8.05 -6.46 -4.15
CA SER A 151 -7.63 -5.81 -5.39
C SER A 151 -8.67 -4.87 -6.02
N SER A 152 -9.94 -4.93 -5.58
CA SER A 152 -11.01 -3.99 -5.98
C SER A 152 -10.73 -2.53 -5.54
N ARG A 153 -9.73 -2.33 -4.69
CA ARG A 153 -9.28 -1.02 -4.20
C ARG A 153 -7.78 -0.88 -4.36
N SER A 154 -7.32 0.37 -4.53
CA SER A 154 -5.89 0.64 -4.58
C SER A 154 -5.20 0.29 -3.26
N ASN A 155 -3.95 -0.19 -3.30
CA ASN A 155 -3.18 -0.53 -2.11
C ASN A 155 -3.08 0.62 -1.10
N SER A 156 -3.02 1.87 -1.58
CA SER A 156 -3.02 3.04 -0.69
C SER A 156 -4.36 3.22 0.02
N THR A 157 -5.49 2.98 -0.65
CA THR A 157 -6.82 2.96 -0.05
C THR A 157 -6.95 1.85 0.99
N ILE A 158 -6.49 0.63 0.71
CA ILE A 158 -6.54 -0.49 1.66
C ILE A 158 -5.72 -0.18 2.91
N LYS A 159 -4.48 0.31 2.74
CA LYS A 159 -3.63 0.73 3.86
C LYS A 159 -4.29 1.82 4.70
N LYS A 160 -4.92 2.79 4.04
CA LYS A 160 -5.71 3.84 4.70
C LYS A 160 -6.84 3.21 5.52
N TYR A 161 -7.70 2.41 4.91
CA TYR A 161 -8.82 1.78 5.61
C TYR A 161 -8.39 0.88 6.77
N LYS A 162 -7.38 0.03 6.59
CA LYS A 162 -6.81 -0.79 7.68
C LYS A 162 -6.34 0.08 8.86
N CYS A 163 -5.68 1.21 8.58
CA CYS A 163 -5.22 2.13 9.62
C CYS A 163 -6.39 2.79 10.38
N TYR A 164 -7.38 3.32 9.67
CA TYR A 164 -8.53 3.99 10.30
C TYR A 164 -9.46 3.00 11.03
N PHE A 165 -9.67 1.80 10.47
CA PHE A 165 -10.42 0.76 11.16
C PHE A 165 -9.75 0.33 12.47
N LYS A 166 -8.42 0.25 12.51
CA LYS A 166 -7.68 -0.02 13.77
C LYS A 166 -7.89 1.07 14.82
N LYS A 167 -8.10 2.33 14.41
CA LYS A 167 -8.43 3.42 15.35
C LYS A 167 -9.84 3.22 15.91
N PHE A 168 -10.79 2.84 15.07
CA PHE A 168 -12.15 2.49 15.49
C PHE A 168 -12.15 1.29 16.44
N GLU A 169 -11.45 0.21 16.11
CA GLU A 169 -11.31 -0.98 16.97
C GLU A 169 -10.77 -0.62 18.36
N LYS A 170 -9.71 0.21 18.42
CA LYS A 170 -9.17 0.70 19.70
C LYS A 170 -10.20 1.49 20.50
N TRP A 171 -10.97 2.35 19.84
CA TRP A 171 -12.02 3.13 20.49
C TRP A 171 -13.15 2.23 21.02
N CYS A 172 -13.60 1.26 20.22
CA CYS A 172 -14.59 0.25 20.64
C CYS A 172 -14.11 -0.51 21.88
N VAL A 173 -12.86 -0.98 21.88
CA VAL A 173 -12.26 -1.67 23.04
C VAL A 173 -12.26 -0.77 24.28
N SER A 174 -11.92 0.52 24.15
CA SER A 174 -11.94 1.44 25.29
C SER A 174 -13.34 1.71 25.85
N CYS A 175 -14.37 1.56 25.01
CA CYS A 175 -15.77 1.73 25.40
C CYS A 175 -16.47 0.40 25.72
N SER A 176 -15.76 -0.74 25.72
CA SER A 176 -16.32 -2.09 25.87
C SER A 176 -17.41 -2.41 24.83
N LEU A 177 -17.25 -1.94 23.61
CA LEU A 177 -18.15 -2.17 22.47
C LEU A 177 -17.53 -3.13 21.45
N GLU A 178 -18.37 -3.83 20.69
CA GLU A 178 -17.94 -4.68 19.58
C GLU A 178 -17.67 -3.85 18.32
N CYS A 179 -16.52 -4.10 17.68
CA CYS A 179 -16.13 -3.42 16.44
C CYS A 179 -16.54 -4.16 15.17
N LEU A 180 -16.84 -5.46 15.27
CA LEU A 180 -17.20 -6.30 14.14
C LEU A 180 -17.98 -7.55 14.63
N PRO A 181 -19.28 -7.69 14.29
CA PRO A 181 -20.13 -6.69 13.64
C PRO A 181 -20.42 -5.50 14.58
N ALA A 182 -20.16 -4.28 14.14
CA ALA A 182 -20.56 -3.10 14.87
C ALA A 182 -22.06 -2.80 14.66
N THR A 183 -22.74 -2.32 15.69
CA THR A 183 -24.11 -1.82 15.57
C THR A 183 -24.12 -0.41 14.99
N THR A 184 -25.24 -0.03 14.34
CA THR A 184 -25.46 1.36 13.90
C THR A 184 -25.23 2.35 15.03
N THR A 185 -25.71 2.04 16.24
CA THR A 185 -25.52 2.88 17.44
C THR A 185 -24.05 3.06 17.78
N THR A 186 -23.25 2.00 17.74
CA THR A 186 -21.80 2.05 18.01
C THR A 186 -21.09 2.96 17.02
N ILE A 187 -21.42 2.84 15.74
CA ILE A 187 -20.82 3.66 14.68
C ILE A 187 -21.28 5.12 14.82
N SER A 188 -22.56 5.37 15.09
CA SER A 188 -23.09 6.72 15.33
C SER A 188 -22.39 7.43 16.48
N MET A 189 -22.16 6.73 17.60
CA MET A 189 -21.41 7.29 18.75
C MET A 189 -19.96 7.60 18.37
N TYR A 190 -19.30 6.71 17.63
CA TYR A 190 -17.93 6.96 17.17
C TYR A 190 -17.83 8.18 16.26
N ILE A 191 -18.71 8.24 15.24
CA ILE A 191 -18.78 9.35 14.29
C ILE A 191 -19.12 10.66 15.02
N GLY A 192 -20.10 10.63 15.93
CA GLY A 192 -20.44 11.76 16.80
C GLY A 192 -19.26 12.26 17.63
N GLY A 193 -18.48 11.35 18.22
CA GLY A 193 -17.26 11.70 18.95
C GLY A 193 -16.21 12.37 18.08
N LEU A 194 -16.00 11.91 16.84
CA LEU A 194 -15.09 12.57 15.89
C LEU A 194 -15.55 13.99 15.53
N ILE A 195 -16.86 14.19 15.39
CA ILE A 195 -17.47 15.50 15.12
C ILE A 195 -17.26 16.44 16.32
N GLN A 196 -17.56 15.98 17.54
CA GLN A 196 -17.38 16.77 18.76
C GLN A 196 -15.92 17.18 18.99
N GLN A 197 -14.97 16.31 18.63
CA GLN A 197 -13.53 16.61 18.70
C GLN A 197 -13.07 17.62 17.64
N GLY A 198 -13.93 18.05 16.71
CA GLY A 198 -13.55 18.97 15.64
C GLY A 198 -12.58 18.34 14.62
N SER A 199 -12.65 17.03 14.43
CA SER A 199 -11.80 16.31 13.47
C SER A 199 -11.99 16.85 12.04
N SER A 200 -10.98 16.70 11.18
CA SER A 200 -11.15 17.09 9.77
C SER A 200 -12.12 16.17 9.03
N VAL A 201 -12.81 16.70 8.02
CA VAL A 201 -13.69 15.90 7.13
C VAL A 201 -12.93 14.71 6.53
N ALA A 202 -11.64 14.85 6.23
CA ALA A 202 -10.81 13.76 5.72
C ALA A 202 -10.64 12.60 6.71
N ILE A 203 -10.61 12.88 8.02
CA ILE A 203 -10.59 11.85 9.08
C ILE A 203 -11.97 11.21 9.19
N LEU A 204 -13.03 12.03 9.20
CA LEU A 204 -14.42 11.57 9.25
C LEU A 204 -14.73 10.59 8.11
N ASP A 205 -14.47 10.99 6.86
CA ASP A 205 -14.67 10.18 5.66
C ASP A 205 -13.84 8.89 5.73
N ALA A 206 -12.56 9.00 6.11
CA ALA A 206 -11.67 7.84 6.19
C ALA A 206 -12.15 6.81 7.22
N SER A 207 -12.59 7.28 8.39
CA SER A 207 -13.17 6.46 9.44
C SER A 207 -14.46 5.79 8.95
N PHE A 208 -15.43 6.56 8.45
CA PHE A 208 -16.71 6.03 7.97
C PHE A 208 -16.54 5.00 6.86
N TYR A 209 -15.79 5.32 5.80
CA TYR A 209 -15.60 4.40 4.68
C TYR A 209 -14.74 3.18 5.05
N SER A 210 -13.83 3.30 6.02
CA SER A 210 -13.11 2.13 6.52
C SER A 210 -14.05 1.14 7.20
N ILE A 211 -14.91 1.62 8.12
CA ILE A 211 -15.90 0.79 8.82
C ILE A 211 -16.86 0.17 7.81
N LYS A 212 -17.35 0.97 6.86
CA LYS A 212 -18.21 0.52 5.77
C LYS A 212 -17.55 -0.61 4.98
N TRP A 213 -16.31 -0.43 4.52
CA TRP A 213 -15.60 -1.43 3.73
C TRP A 213 -15.34 -2.74 4.49
N PHE A 214 -14.96 -2.66 5.77
CA PHE A 214 -14.80 -3.85 6.61
C PHE A 214 -16.11 -4.60 6.84
N HIS A 215 -17.25 -3.90 6.93
CA HIS A 215 -18.55 -4.57 7.03
C HIS A 215 -19.01 -5.15 5.70
N ASP A 216 -18.85 -4.44 4.59
CA ASP A 216 -19.16 -4.93 3.23
C ASP A 216 -18.36 -6.20 2.90
N PHE A 217 -17.13 -6.31 3.39
CA PHE A 217 -16.24 -7.45 3.18
C PHE A 217 -16.65 -8.71 3.98
N ASN A 218 -17.28 -8.54 5.14
CA ASN A 218 -17.54 -9.65 6.07
C ASN A 218 -19.04 -10.01 6.19
N PHE A 219 -19.96 -9.09 5.89
CA PHE A 219 -21.39 -9.24 6.18
C PHE A 219 -22.28 -8.78 5.04
N LYS A 220 -23.41 -9.47 4.85
CA LYS A 220 -24.38 -9.15 3.80
C LYS A 220 -25.10 -7.83 4.07
N HIS A 221 -25.34 -7.53 5.35
CA HIS A 221 -25.91 -6.27 5.79
C HIS A 221 -24.80 -5.37 6.34
N ASN A 222 -24.75 -4.12 5.86
CA ASN A 222 -23.81 -3.13 6.35
C ASN A 222 -24.51 -2.11 7.28
N PRO A 223 -24.11 -1.98 8.55
CA PRO A 223 -24.68 -0.99 9.46
C PRO A 223 -24.45 0.47 8.98
N CYS A 224 -23.41 0.73 8.18
CA CYS A 224 -23.18 2.02 7.54
C CYS A 224 -24.19 2.40 6.44
N SER A 225 -25.11 1.49 6.08
CA SER A 225 -26.19 1.78 5.13
C SER A 225 -27.46 2.29 5.82
N ASP A 226 -27.48 2.37 7.16
CA ASP A 226 -28.59 2.90 7.92
C ASP A 226 -28.84 4.40 7.63
N LYS A 227 -30.12 4.79 7.50
CA LYS A 227 -30.52 6.16 7.15
C LYS A 227 -30.17 7.17 8.22
N PHE A 228 -30.37 6.82 9.49
CA PHE A 228 -30.12 7.71 10.62
C PHE A 228 -28.62 8.00 10.76
N LEU A 229 -27.78 6.97 10.63
CA LEU A 229 -26.33 7.14 10.56
C LEU A 229 -25.89 7.98 9.35
N GLY A 230 -26.55 7.81 8.19
CA GLY A 230 -26.32 8.65 7.02
C GLY A 230 -26.57 10.14 7.28
N LEU A 231 -27.63 10.47 8.04
CA LEU A 231 -27.93 11.86 8.44
C LEU A 231 -26.86 12.42 9.39
N ILE A 232 -26.41 11.64 10.38
CA ILE A 232 -25.33 12.05 11.31
C ILE A 232 -24.04 12.31 10.53
N TYR A 233 -23.69 11.41 9.62
CA TYR A 233 -22.49 11.52 8.79
C TYR A 233 -22.53 12.77 7.92
N GLU A 234 -23.62 13.03 7.20
CA GLU A 234 -23.77 14.23 6.37
C GLU A 234 -23.81 15.51 7.20
N GLY A 235 -24.45 15.49 8.37
CA GLY A 235 -24.40 16.59 9.34
C GLY A 235 -22.97 16.90 9.78
N GLY A 236 -22.21 15.87 10.15
CA GLY A 236 -20.80 15.99 10.53
C GLY A 236 -19.94 16.59 9.41
N ARG A 237 -20.13 16.15 8.16
CA ARG A 237 -19.42 16.71 7.01
C ARG A 237 -19.70 18.21 6.85
N ARG A 238 -20.95 18.64 7.00
CA ARG A 238 -21.32 20.07 6.91
C ARG A 238 -20.71 20.89 8.05
N LEU A 239 -20.79 20.40 9.29
CA LEU A 239 -20.26 21.10 10.47
C LEU A 239 -18.73 21.22 10.45
N LEU A 240 -18.04 20.20 9.96
CA LEU A 240 -16.57 20.16 9.92
C LEU A 240 -15.97 20.74 8.63
N SER A 241 -16.81 21.09 7.65
CA SER A 241 -16.36 21.63 6.37
C SER A 241 -15.68 22.97 6.58
N LYS A 242 -14.44 23.06 6.09
CA LYS A 242 -13.63 24.27 6.10
C LYS A 242 -13.21 24.60 4.66
N PRO A 243 -12.99 25.88 4.33
CA PRO A 243 -12.43 26.27 3.04
C PRO A 243 -11.14 25.48 2.76
N ILE A 244 -11.07 24.85 1.61
CA ILE A 244 -9.89 24.08 1.21
C ILE A 244 -8.79 25.07 0.86
N ASN A 245 -7.74 25.14 1.69
CA ASN A 245 -6.56 25.91 1.37
C ASN A 245 -5.76 25.17 0.28
N LYS A 246 -5.89 25.64 -0.97
CA LYS A 246 -5.18 25.07 -2.11
C LYS A 246 -3.73 25.54 -2.08
N LYS A 247 -2.79 24.62 -2.33
CA LYS A 247 -1.39 24.98 -2.58
C LYS A 247 -1.32 25.91 -3.80
N GLU A 248 -0.51 26.94 -3.73
CA GLU A 248 -0.23 27.80 -4.89
C GLU A 248 0.39 26.96 -6.02
N PRO A 249 0.01 27.21 -7.28
CA PRO A 249 0.56 26.50 -8.41
C PRO A 249 2.03 26.87 -8.62
N ILE A 250 2.82 25.92 -9.09
CA ILE A 250 4.16 26.22 -9.61
C ILE A 250 3.98 27.00 -10.91
N THR A 251 4.55 28.21 -10.98
CA THR A 251 4.53 29.05 -12.18
C THR A 251 5.83 28.88 -12.99
N PRO A 252 5.84 29.24 -14.29
CA PRO A 252 7.08 29.26 -15.09
C PRO A 252 8.18 30.12 -14.46
N ASP A 253 7.84 31.23 -13.81
CA ASP A 253 8.83 32.08 -13.14
C ASP A 253 9.46 31.41 -11.91
N ILE A 254 8.67 30.63 -11.15
CA ILE A 254 9.18 29.82 -10.04
C ILE A 254 10.12 28.74 -10.58
N LEU A 255 9.78 28.09 -11.70
CA LEU A 255 10.67 27.12 -12.35
C LEU A 255 11.97 27.76 -12.83
N ARG A 256 11.90 28.96 -13.43
CA ARG A 256 13.08 29.72 -13.84
C ARG A 256 14.00 29.99 -12.64
N LYS A 257 13.44 30.38 -11.49
CA LYS A 257 14.22 30.58 -10.24
C LYS A 257 14.85 29.28 -9.72
N ILE A 258 14.13 28.15 -9.79
CA ILE A 258 14.65 26.83 -9.40
C ILE A 258 15.83 26.45 -10.27
N VAL A 259 15.67 26.58 -11.59
CA VAL A 259 16.69 26.34 -12.60
C VAL A 259 17.93 27.20 -12.33
N LEU A 260 17.79 28.53 -12.28
CA LEU A 260 18.91 29.45 -12.03
C LEU A 260 19.66 29.17 -10.72
N LYS A 261 18.97 28.68 -9.68
CA LYS A 261 19.56 28.43 -8.37
C LYS A 261 20.20 27.05 -8.23
N PHE A 262 19.65 26.03 -8.89
CA PHE A 262 20.02 24.62 -8.64
C PHE A 262 20.52 23.88 -9.88
N GLY A 263 20.53 24.54 -11.03
CA GLY A 263 20.91 23.93 -12.30
C GLY A 263 22.40 23.92 -12.61
N ASP A 264 23.25 24.29 -11.65
CA ASP A 264 24.71 24.15 -11.79
C ASP A 264 25.11 22.69 -12.10
N HIS A 265 25.89 22.52 -13.16
CA HIS A 265 26.28 21.25 -13.77
C HIS A 265 27.12 20.36 -12.85
N ASN A 266 27.74 20.94 -11.83
CA ASN A 266 28.66 20.25 -10.95
C ASN A 266 27.98 19.33 -9.91
N ASN A 267 26.63 19.29 -9.87
CA ASN A 267 25.92 18.45 -8.91
C ASN A 267 24.71 17.72 -9.53
N LEU A 268 24.93 16.46 -9.89
CA LEU A 268 23.91 15.56 -10.44
C LEU A 268 22.67 15.42 -9.56
N LYS A 269 22.79 15.50 -8.22
CA LYS A 269 21.63 15.42 -7.32
C LYS A 269 20.72 16.65 -7.48
N LYS A 270 21.31 17.84 -7.62
CA LYS A 270 20.55 19.09 -7.83
C LYS A 270 19.91 19.12 -9.22
N LEU A 271 20.67 18.76 -10.26
CA LEU A 271 20.15 18.63 -11.63
C LEU A 271 18.96 17.67 -11.70
N ARG A 272 19.03 16.50 -11.05
CA ARG A 272 17.91 15.56 -10.99
C ARG A 272 16.64 16.20 -10.42
N VAL A 273 16.76 17.01 -9.37
CA VAL A 273 15.61 17.69 -8.76
C VAL A 273 15.04 18.73 -9.73
N VAL A 274 15.89 19.51 -10.40
CA VAL A 274 15.46 20.49 -11.42
C VAL A 274 14.71 19.79 -12.56
N VAL A 275 15.25 18.70 -13.09
CA VAL A 275 14.62 17.90 -14.15
C VAL A 275 13.27 17.34 -13.70
N LEU A 276 13.15 16.84 -12.47
CA LEU A 276 11.86 16.36 -11.93
C LEU A 276 10.79 17.46 -11.91
N PHE A 277 11.14 18.69 -11.54
CA PHE A 277 10.19 19.81 -11.56
C PHE A 277 9.80 20.20 -12.99
N LEU A 278 10.77 20.26 -13.90
CA LEU A 278 10.53 20.60 -15.30
C LEU A 278 9.64 19.55 -16.00
N LEU A 279 9.96 18.26 -15.86
CA LEU A 279 9.17 17.15 -16.40
C LEU A 279 7.78 17.08 -15.76
N GLY A 280 7.69 17.32 -14.45
CA GLY A 280 6.43 17.38 -13.74
C GLY A 280 5.51 18.47 -14.26
N PHE A 281 6.08 19.65 -14.52
CA PHE A 281 5.34 20.79 -15.04
C PHE A 281 4.95 20.61 -16.51
N SER A 282 5.89 20.24 -17.39
CA SER A 282 5.65 20.12 -18.83
C SER A 282 4.75 18.94 -19.18
N GLY A 283 4.91 17.82 -18.48
CA GLY A 283 4.10 16.62 -18.70
C GLY A 283 2.83 16.56 -17.85
N PHE A 284 2.55 17.57 -17.03
CA PHE A 284 1.46 17.56 -16.03
C PHE A 284 1.45 16.30 -15.16
N LEU A 285 2.63 15.78 -14.85
CA LEU A 285 2.83 14.49 -14.20
C LEU A 285 2.71 14.62 -12.69
N ARG A 286 2.03 13.66 -12.06
CA ARG A 286 2.04 13.50 -10.61
C ARG A 286 3.39 12.98 -10.16
N TYR A 287 3.78 13.28 -8.92
CA TYR A 287 5.00 12.75 -8.32
C TYR A 287 5.10 11.21 -8.44
N SER A 288 4.00 10.49 -8.22
CA SER A 288 3.98 9.03 -8.34
C SER A 288 4.22 8.54 -9.78
N GLU A 289 3.89 9.34 -10.79
CA GLU A 289 4.17 9.02 -12.18
C GLU A 289 5.66 9.29 -12.46
N LEU A 290 6.17 10.47 -12.07
CA LEU A 290 7.59 10.84 -12.19
C LEU A 290 8.54 9.85 -11.51
N ALA A 291 8.24 9.46 -10.28
CA ALA A 291 9.09 8.57 -9.47
C ALA A 291 9.20 7.14 -10.04
N ASN A 292 8.30 6.75 -10.95
CA ASN A 292 8.28 5.44 -11.56
C ASN A 292 8.77 5.43 -13.02
N ILE A 293 9.16 6.58 -13.58
CA ILE A 293 9.74 6.66 -14.94
C ILE A 293 11.10 5.94 -14.93
N LYS A 294 11.31 5.05 -15.90
CA LYS A 294 12.58 4.38 -16.18
C LYS A 294 13.14 4.86 -17.51
N MET A 295 14.44 4.64 -17.74
CA MET A 295 15.09 4.99 -19.02
C MET A 295 14.37 4.38 -20.24
N ASN A 296 13.98 3.11 -20.16
CA ASN A 296 13.27 2.42 -21.25
C ASN A 296 11.85 2.97 -21.51
N ASN A 297 11.35 3.87 -20.66
CA ASN A 297 10.07 4.55 -20.88
C ASN A 297 10.23 5.84 -21.70
N ILE A 298 11.46 6.31 -21.95
CA ILE A 298 11.74 7.59 -22.59
C ILE A 298 12.20 7.31 -24.03
N GLU A 299 11.48 7.89 -24.98
CA GLU A 299 11.79 7.85 -26.39
C GLU A 299 12.05 9.28 -26.87
N PHE A 300 13.28 9.54 -27.31
CA PHE A 300 13.68 10.83 -27.85
C PHE A 300 13.35 10.88 -29.34
N GLN A 301 12.53 11.85 -29.74
CA GLN A 301 12.25 12.16 -31.13
C GLN A 301 12.78 13.56 -31.47
N VAL A 302 12.86 13.86 -32.77
CA VAL A 302 13.42 15.13 -33.27
C VAL A 302 12.65 16.34 -32.74
N SER A 303 11.32 16.25 -32.70
CA SER A 303 10.44 17.36 -32.30
C SER A 303 9.90 17.26 -30.89
N HIS A 304 10.14 16.16 -30.15
CA HIS A 304 9.59 15.97 -28.82
C HIS A 304 10.21 14.79 -28.08
N VAL A 305 10.01 14.75 -26.77
CA VAL A 305 10.27 13.56 -25.95
C VAL A 305 8.94 12.88 -25.65
N LYS A 306 8.86 11.58 -25.92
CA LYS A 306 7.72 10.75 -25.57
C LYS A 306 8.05 9.93 -24.33
N ILE A 307 7.23 10.05 -23.29
CA ILE A 307 7.40 9.33 -22.03
C ILE A 307 6.22 8.38 -21.84
N ARG A 308 6.50 7.08 -21.79
CA ARG A 308 5.49 6.06 -21.47
C ARG A 308 5.24 5.99 -19.97
N ILE A 309 3.99 6.16 -19.56
CA ILE A 309 3.57 6.06 -18.16
C ILE A 309 2.97 4.68 -17.93
N ASP A 310 3.72 3.81 -17.25
CA ASP A 310 3.30 2.42 -17.02
C ASP A 310 2.10 2.30 -16.05
N LYS A 311 1.91 3.29 -15.16
CA LYS A 311 0.78 3.37 -14.22
C LYS A 311 0.38 4.83 -13.98
N SER A 312 -0.88 5.16 -14.21
CA SER A 312 -1.43 6.47 -13.86
C SER A 312 -2.69 6.32 -13.01
N LYS A 313 -3.05 7.38 -12.28
CA LYS A 313 -4.27 7.36 -11.44
C LYS A 313 -5.55 7.18 -12.26
N THR A 314 -5.56 7.62 -13.51
CA THR A 314 -6.71 7.57 -14.43
C THR A 314 -6.70 6.34 -15.34
N ASP A 315 -5.57 5.64 -15.46
CA ASP A 315 -5.44 4.41 -16.25
C ASP A 315 -5.46 3.16 -15.36
N LEU A 316 -6.64 2.88 -14.78
CA LEU A 316 -6.85 1.73 -13.88
C LEU A 316 -6.63 0.38 -14.60
N TYR A 317 -6.84 0.35 -15.93
CA TYR A 317 -6.76 -0.86 -16.76
C TYR A 317 -5.47 -0.99 -17.59
N ARG A 318 -4.48 -0.11 -17.37
CA ARG A 318 -3.17 -0.12 -18.05
C ARG A 318 -3.26 -0.11 -19.58
N ARG A 319 -4.17 0.68 -20.13
CA ARG A 319 -4.30 0.86 -21.59
C ARG A 319 -3.11 1.60 -22.20
N GLY A 320 -2.23 2.14 -21.36
CA GLY A 320 -0.97 2.75 -21.76
C GLY A 320 -1.18 4.21 -22.09
N ASN A 321 -0.67 5.09 -21.22
CA ASN A 321 -0.66 6.53 -21.48
C ASN A 321 0.77 6.95 -21.83
N SER A 322 0.97 7.55 -22.99
CA SER A 322 2.20 8.26 -23.32
C SER A 322 1.99 9.76 -23.21
N VAL A 323 2.90 10.45 -22.53
CA VAL A 323 2.94 11.91 -22.49
C VAL A 323 3.98 12.38 -23.48
N VAL A 324 3.59 13.34 -24.32
CA VAL A 324 4.48 13.98 -25.28
C VAL A 324 4.87 15.35 -24.73
N ILE A 325 6.17 15.60 -24.64
CA ILE A 325 6.74 16.87 -24.23
C ILE A 325 7.40 17.47 -25.47
N ALA A 326 6.73 18.47 -26.07
CA ALA A 326 7.20 19.12 -27.29
C ALA A 326 8.58 19.76 -27.09
N ALA A 327 9.43 19.62 -28.11
CA ALA A 327 10.61 20.45 -28.28
C ALA A 327 10.14 21.79 -28.86
N THR A 328 10.53 22.89 -28.22
CA THR A 328 10.26 24.24 -28.73
C THR A 328 11.41 24.68 -29.63
N GLU A 329 11.10 25.00 -30.89
CA GLU A 329 12.04 25.54 -31.86
C GLU A 329 12.37 27.00 -31.52
N LEU A 330 13.60 27.26 -31.07
CA LEU A 330 14.18 28.60 -31.06
C LEU A 330 15.62 28.48 -31.56
N PHE A 331 15.79 28.74 -32.86
CA PHE A 331 17.10 28.87 -33.49
C PHE A 331 17.40 30.34 -33.74
N LYS A 332 18.46 30.85 -33.10
CA LYS A 332 19.57 31.45 -33.84
C LYS A 332 20.86 31.40 -33.02
N ASP A 333 21.92 31.11 -33.78
CA ASP A 333 23.36 31.20 -33.47
C ASP A 333 23.88 30.78 -32.08
N LEU A 334 24.16 29.46 -31.97
CA LEU A 334 25.25 28.87 -31.19
C LEU A 334 25.44 29.35 -29.74
N THR A 335 24.37 29.66 -29.02
CA THR A 335 24.26 29.51 -27.57
C THR A 335 22.77 29.60 -27.25
N PHE A 336 22.22 28.66 -26.49
CA PHE A 336 20.77 28.56 -26.25
C PHE A 336 20.11 29.91 -25.97
N SER A 337 19.06 30.25 -26.73
CA SER A 337 18.14 31.32 -26.32
C SER A 337 16.94 30.78 -25.52
N TYR A 338 16.46 29.54 -25.74
CA TYR A 338 15.62 28.78 -24.79
C TYR A 338 15.57 27.27 -25.13
N CYS A 339 16.04 26.40 -24.23
CA CYS A 339 15.81 24.93 -24.17
C CYS A 339 16.16 24.45 -22.74
N PRO A 340 15.60 23.35 -22.17
CA PRO A 340 15.65 23.11 -20.74
C PRO A 340 17.10 23.01 -20.23
N ASN A 341 17.46 24.01 -19.42
CA ASN A 341 18.73 24.74 -19.41
C ASN A 341 20.10 24.03 -19.46
N TYR A 342 20.27 22.71 -19.50
CA TYR A 342 21.53 22.12 -19.02
C TYR A 342 22.24 21.04 -19.85
N PHE A 343 22.28 21.20 -21.17
CA PHE A 343 23.37 20.59 -21.96
C PHE A 343 23.99 21.67 -22.84
N GLU A 344 25.29 21.93 -22.70
CA GLU A 344 25.91 23.11 -23.32
C GLU A 344 26.34 22.90 -24.79
N GLN A 345 26.67 21.68 -25.25
CA GLN A 345 26.83 21.37 -26.68
C GLN A 345 27.01 19.86 -26.92
N LEU A 346 26.33 19.28 -27.91
CA LEU A 346 26.56 17.90 -28.37
C LEU A 346 27.46 17.92 -29.61
N TYR A 347 28.70 17.43 -29.48
CA TYR A 347 29.61 17.19 -30.59
C TYR A 347 29.51 15.74 -31.06
N THR A 348 29.38 15.56 -32.37
CA THR A 348 29.31 14.23 -32.99
C THR A 348 30.46 14.09 -33.98
N TYR A 349 31.37 13.13 -33.75
CA TYR A 349 32.42 12.80 -34.71
C TYR A 349 31.89 11.75 -35.68
N TYR A 350 31.98 12.01 -36.98
CA TYR A 350 31.49 11.10 -38.01
C TYR A 350 32.65 10.33 -38.64
N GLY A 351 32.54 9.00 -38.69
CA GLY A 351 33.37 8.16 -39.53
C GLY A 351 32.69 7.94 -40.87
N PHE A 352 33.44 7.97 -41.95
CA PHE A 352 32.91 7.62 -43.27
C PHE A 352 33.09 6.12 -43.49
N ASN A 353 31.99 5.38 -43.58
CA ASN A 353 32.00 3.95 -43.85
C ASN A 353 30.94 3.58 -44.90
N PHE A 354 31.35 2.85 -45.93
CA PHE A 354 30.50 2.42 -47.06
C PHE A 354 29.62 3.51 -47.67
N GLY A 355 30.15 4.72 -47.88
CA GLY A 355 29.40 5.81 -48.52
C GLY A 355 28.53 6.62 -47.57
N HIS A 356 28.50 6.29 -46.27
CA HIS A 356 27.67 6.95 -45.28
C HIS A 356 28.52 7.53 -44.13
N TYR A 357 28.12 8.71 -43.66
CA TYR A 357 28.66 9.29 -42.43
C TYR A 357 27.97 8.66 -41.22
N VAL A 358 28.71 7.83 -40.49
CA VAL A 358 28.24 7.15 -39.28
C VAL A 358 28.77 7.91 -38.06
N PRO A 359 27.92 8.37 -37.14
CA PRO A 359 28.38 9.01 -35.91
C PRO A 359 29.08 7.98 -35.02
N LEU A 360 30.38 8.18 -34.78
CA LEU A 360 31.25 7.27 -34.03
C LEU A 360 31.40 7.67 -32.55
N VAL A 361 31.38 8.98 -32.25
CA VAL A 361 31.58 9.49 -30.89
C VAL A 361 30.66 10.66 -30.61
N PHE A 362 29.99 10.63 -29.46
CA PHE A 362 29.20 11.74 -28.92
C PHE A 362 29.92 12.31 -27.68
N ALA A 363 30.32 13.58 -27.75
CA ALA A 363 31.02 14.25 -26.66
C ALA A 363 30.37 15.60 -26.32
N PHE A 364 30.38 15.96 -25.05
CA PHE A 364 29.92 17.26 -24.57
C PHE A 364 31.15 18.11 -24.24
N LEU A 365 31.33 19.24 -24.93
CA LEU A 365 32.49 20.14 -24.76
C LEU A 365 32.07 21.54 -24.32
N LEU A 366 32.95 22.19 -23.55
CA LEU A 366 32.73 23.49 -22.89
C LEU A 366 33.00 24.70 -23.80
N SER A 367 33.79 24.57 -24.87
CA SER A 367 34.05 25.66 -25.83
C SER A 367 34.61 25.16 -27.17
N LYS A 368 34.65 26.05 -28.18
CA LYS A 368 35.27 25.82 -29.51
C LYS A 368 36.76 26.22 -29.59
N SER A 369 37.46 26.35 -28.48
CA SER A 369 38.90 26.67 -28.53
C SER A 369 39.71 25.47 -29.05
N GLU A 370 40.77 25.76 -29.80
CA GLU A 370 41.68 24.75 -30.35
C GLU A 370 42.23 23.85 -29.24
N GLU A 371 42.55 24.42 -28.08
CA GLU A 371 43.03 23.71 -26.88
C GLU A 371 42.04 22.63 -26.39
N ILE A 372 40.73 22.90 -26.40
CA ILE A 372 39.71 21.93 -25.95
C ILE A 372 39.53 20.80 -26.97
N TYR A 373 39.66 21.10 -28.27
CA TYR A 373 39.67 20.06 -29.31
C TYR A 373 40.92 19.17 -29.20
N THR A 374 42.09 19.74 -28.92
CA THR A 374 43.32 18.96 -28.73
C THR A 374 43.22 18.03 -27.51
N VAL A 375 42.63 18.50 -26.40
CA VAL A 375 42.40 17.66 -25.20
C VAL A 375 41.42 16.51 -25.49
N LEU A 376 40.32 16.77 -26.21
CA LEU A 376 39.36 15.71 -26.59
C LEU A 376 40.02 14.66 -27.51
N ILE A 377 40.76 15.11 -28.54
CA ILE A 377 41.43 14.21 -29.49
C ILE A 377 42.47 13.35 -28.76
N ASN A 378 43.25 13.93 -27.85
CA ASN A 378 44.21 13.17 -27.05
C ASN A 378 43.52 12.15 -26.12
N MET A 379 42.35 12.44 -25.54
CA MET A 379 41.59 11.49 -24.72
C MET A 379 40.95 10.33 -25.51
N ILE A 380 40.75 10.49 -26.82
CA ILE A 380 40.13 9.46 -27.69
C ILE A 380 41.21 8.51 -28.26
N PHE A 381 42.44 9.00 -28.43
CA PHE A 381 43.54 8.27 -29.10
C PHE A 381 44.74 7.93 -28.18
N SER A 382 44.63 8.17 -26.87
CA SER A 382 45.50 7.55 -25.85
C SER A 382 44.78 6.40 -25.16
#